data_AF-A0A9E4HJU4-F1
#
_entry.id   AF-A0A9E4HJU4-F1
#
_cell.length_a   1.000
_cell.length_b   1.000
_cell.length_c   1.000
_cell.angle_alpha   90.00
_cell.angle_beta   90.00
_cell.angle_gamma   90.00
#
_symmetry.space_group_name_H-M   'P 1'
#
loop_
_entity.id
_entity.type
_entity.pdbx_description
1 polymer ?
#
loop_
_entity_poly.entity_id
_entity_poly.type
_entity_poly.pdbx_seq_one_letter_code
_entity_poly.pdbx_strand_id
1 'polypeptide(L)' 'MSVISVSLPDGSAHELAGGSSAADLAAAIGPRLAADAVVAVVNGAERDLSAPLADGASV' A
#
# COMPACT_ATOMS: atom_id res chain seq x y z
N MET A 1 -0.70 -12.53 13.93
CA MET A 1 -0.55 -11.78 12.67
C MET A 1 -1.18 -10.42 12.92
N SER A 2 -0.41 -9.33 12.92
CA SER A 2 -1.01 -8.00 13.00
C SER A 2 -1.63 -7.66 11.64
N VAL A 3 -2.73 -6.90 11.63
CA VAL A 3 -3.35 -6.37 10.41
C VAL A 3 -3.11 -4.86 10.44
N ILE A 4 -2.82 -4.27 9.27
CA ILE A 4 -2.73 -2.82 9.10
C ILE A 4 -3.87 -2.34 8.21
N SER A 5 -4.38 -1.16 8.48
CA SER A 5 -5.34 -0.47 7.63
C SER A 5 -4.64 0.65 6.87
N VAL A 6 -4.80 0.70 5.55
CA VAL A 6 -4.24 1.76 4.70
C VAL A 6 -5.34 2.48 3.96
N SER A 7 -5.23 3.80 3.83
CA SER A 7 -6.21 4.65 3.14
C SER A 7 -5.77 4.93 1.71
N LEU A 8 -6.70 4.78 0.78
CA LEU A 8 -6.52 5.03 -0.65
C LEU A 8 -7.03 6.44 -1.03
N PRO A 9 -6.61 6.99 -2.18
CA PRO A 9 -6.97 8.36 -2.57
C PRO A 9 -8.45 8.53 -2.94
N ASP A 10 -9.17 7.43 -3.12
CA ASP A 10 -10.62 7.41 -3.31
C ASP A 10 -11.41 7.47 -1.98
N GLY A 11 -10.71 7.49 -0.84
CA GLY A 11 -11.28 7.49 0.50
C GLY A 11 -11.63 6.10 1.03
N SER A 12 -11.37 5.03 0.27
CA SER A 12 -11.51 3.66 0.75
C SER A 12 -10.34 3.25 1.64
N ALA A 13 -10.55 2.19 2.43
CA ALA A 13 -9.51 1.59 3.26
C ALA A 13 -9.28 0.14 2.83
N HIS A 14 -8.03 -0.30 2.85
CA HIS A 14 -7.61 -1.66 2.56
C HIS A 14 -6.93 -2.29 3.78
N GLU A 15 -7.30 -3.52 4.11
CA GLU A 15 -6.64 -4.29 5.16
C GLU A 15 -5.53 -5.16 4.57
N LEU A 16 -4.36 -5.12 5.18
CA LEU A 16 -3.17 -5.88 4.79
C LEU A 16 -2.53 -6.55 6.01
N ALA A 17 -1.67 -7.53 5.75
CA ALA A 17 -0.87 -8.11 6.81
C ALA A 17 0.16 -7.09 7.35
N GLY A 18 0.48 -7.20 8.63
CA GLY A 18 1.50 -6.37 9.26
C GLY A 18 2.85 -6.56 8.56
N GLY A 19 3.45 -5.44 8.13
CA GLY A 19 4.68 -5.44 7.35
C GLY A 19 4.50 -5.55 5.84
N SER A 20 3.26 -5.63 5.34
CA SER A 20 2.98 -5.54 3.90
C SER A 20 3.48 -4.23 3.30
N SER A 21 3.85 -4.30 2.03
CA SER A 21 4.39 -3.16 1.28
C SER A 21 3.37 -2.58 0.31
N ALA A 22 3.74 -1.47 -0.36
CA ALA A 22 2.90 -0.90 -1.40
C ALA A 22 2.77 -1.81 -2.64
N ALA A 23 3.76 -2.67 -2.92
CA ALA A 23 3.63 -3.73 -3.91
C ALA A 23 2.52 -4.73 -3.54
N ASP A 24 2.46 -5.15 -2.27
CA ASP A 24 1.41 -6.07 -1.80
C ASP A 24 0.03 -5.43 -1.90
N LEU A 25 -0.10 -4.14 -1.55
CA LEU A 25 -1.33 -3.37 -1.74
C LEU A 25 -1.74 -3.33 -3.22
N ALA A 26 -0.82 -2.99 -4.12
CA ALA A 26 -1.09 -2.95 -5.55
C ALA A 26 -1.52 -4.31 -6.09
N ALA A 27 -0.90 -5.40 -5.63
CA ALA A 27 -1.27 -6.78 -5.98
C ALA A 27 -2.66 -7.17 -5.46
N ALA A 28 -3.03 -6.72 -4.27
CA ALA A 28 -4.35 -6.94 -3.69
C ALA A 28 -5.46 -6.20 -4.46
N ILE A 29 -5.16 -5.01 -5.01
CA ILE A 29 -6.09 -4.25 -5.85
C ILE A 29 -6.21 -4.88 -7.24
N GLY A 30 -5.09 -5.24 -7.86
CA GLY A 30 -5.12 -5.97 -9.11
C GLY A 30 -3.76 -6.21 -9.76
N PRO A 31 -3.62 -7.29 -10.54
CA PRO A 31 -2.33 -7.73 -11.09
C PRO A 31 -1.73 -6.72 -12.09
N ARG A 32 -2.58 -5.95 -12.79
CA ARG A 32 -2.09 -4.90 -13.69
C ARG A 32 -1.51 -3.71 -12.94
N LEU A 33 -2.17 -3.26 -11.86
CA LEU A 33 -1.65 -2.18 -11.03
C LEU A 33 -0.32 -2.57 -10.41
N ALA A 34 -0.19 -3.80 -9.91
CA ALA A 34 1.07 -4.31 -9.38
C ALA A 34 2.20 -4.37 -10.42
N ALA A 35 1.88 -4.68 -11.67
CA ALA A 35 2.86 -4.73 -12.75
C ALA A 35 3.29 -3.33 -13.23
N ASP A 36 2.36 -2.37 -13.24
CA ASP A 36 2.61 -1.01 -13.71
C ASP A 36 3.15 -0.07 -12.60
N ALA A 37 3.02 -0.46 -11.33
CA ALA A 37 3.51 0.31 -10.20
C ALA A 37 5.04 0.43 -10.23
N VAL A 38 5.55 1.65 -9.98
CA VAL A 38 6.99 1.94 -9.91
C VAL A 38 7.38 2.58 -8.57
N VAL A 39 6.54 3.47 -8.06
CA VAL A 39 6.73 4.18 -6.79
C VAL A 39 5.38 4.34 -6.11
N ALA A 40 5.37 4.37 -4.78
CA ALA A 40 4.19 4.68 -3.99
C ALA A 40 4.38 6.03 -3.27
N VAL A 41 3.31 6.82 -3.19
CA VAL A 41 3.31 8.06 -2.40
C VAL A 41 2.67 7.74 -1.06
N VAL A 42 3.48 7.53 -0.03
CA VAL A 42 2.98 7.16 1.31
C VAL A 42 3.07 8.38 2.22
N ASN A 43 1.93 8.82 2.75
CA ASN A 43 1.81 10.01 3.58
C ASN A 43 2.42 11.27 2.94
N GLY A 44 2.28 11.39 1.62
CA GLY A 44 2.82 12.52 0.85
C GLY A 44 4.32 12.42 0.51
N ALA A 45 4.98 11.31 0.82
CA ALA A 45 6.39 11.08 0.47
C ALA A 45 6.54 9.89 -0.47
N GLU A 46 7.38 10.04 -1.50
CA GLU A 46 7.74 8.95 -2.41
C GLU A 46 8.51 7.85 -1.66
N ARG A 47 8.06 6.61 -1.82
CA ARG A 47 8.63 5.43 -1.17
C ARG A 47 8.72 4.29 -2.17
N ASP A 48 9.74 3.45 -1.96
CA ASP A 48 9.92 2.22 -2.71
C ASP A 48 8.73 1.27 -2.49
N LEU A 49 8.37 0.51 -3.51
CA LEU A 49 7.25 -0.44 -3.45
C LEU A 49 7.49 -1.58 -2.46
N SER A 50 8.75 -1.92 -2.17
CA SER A 50 9.11 -2.92 -1.16
C SER A 50 9.19 -2.34 0.25
N ALA A 51 9.03 -1.03 0.42
CA ALA A 51 9.04 -0.42 1.75
C ALA A 51 7.78 -0.83 2.52
N PRO A 52 7.92 -1.24 3.79
CA PRO A 52 6.77 -1.64 4.61
C PRO A 52 5.86 -0.43 4.87
N LEU A 53 4.55 -0.67 4.78
CA LEU A 53 3.52 0.29 5.14
C LEU A 53 3.28 0.25 6.66
N ALA A 54 3.12 1.43 7.24
CA ALA A 54 2.71 1.57 8.64
C ALA A 54 1.18 1.45 8.74
N ASP A 55 0.71 1.09 9.93
CA ASP A 55 -0.73 1.13 10.21
C ASP A 55 -1.27 2.55 10.13
N GLY A 56 -2.40 2.73 9.45
CA GLY A 56 -3.01 4.03 9.17
C GLY A 56 -2.30 4.84 8.08
N ALA A 57 -1.39 4.25 7.30
CA ALA A 57 -0.73 4.97 6.22
C ALA A 57 -1.73 5.33 5.10
N SER A 58 -1.60 6.54 4.54
CA SER A 58 -2.31 6.95 3.34
C SER A 58 -1.40 6.74 2.12
N VAL A 59 -1.90 6.03 1.11
CA VAL A 59 -1.19 5.69 -0.14
C VAL A 59 -1.94 6.30 -1.32
#